data_AF-A0A7S4PII8-F1
#
_entry.id   AF-A0A7S4PII8-F1
#
_cell.length_a   1.000
_cell.length_b   1.000
_cell.length_c   1.000
_cell.angle_alpha   90.00
_cell.angle_beta   90.00
_cell.angle_gamma   90.00
#
_symmetry.space_group_name_H-M   'P 1'
#
loop_
_entity.id
_entity.type
_entity.pdbx_description
1 polymer ?
#
loop_
_entity_poly.entity_id
_entity_poly.type
_entity_poly.pdbx_seq_one_letter_code
_entity_poly.pdbx_strand_id
1 'polypeptide(L)'
;MASTQAADPFFSLKAEVEAAINDIVEGLPQLTPREVTEAMERIKWDIEMMEDSIDRVMSNPSKFGISGDEIERRRIFVNSMKSKLSSIQSKDSERKSANVTGNGIANSRSTASDQREALLGNRDQEKAKQQAALEEDNENFIENENLRRALIMREQDESLDDLSLAVTRIGQMGLTIHHELKEQESLIDDLHERTDYSVNNMSDVNKLVSEMLQNRQGRNQLCLICILTTALVVVTTLIFLLP
;
A
#
# COMPACT_ATOMS: atom_id res chain seq x y z
N MET A 1 2.78 19.48 -30.11
CA MET A 1 2.58 18.23 -29.36
C MET A 1 2.47 18.61 -27.89
N ALA A 2 1.25 18.78 -27.40
CA ALA A 2 1.01 19.07 -25.99
C ALA A 2 0.85 17.72 -25.29
N SER A 3 1.87 17.32 -24.54
CA SER A 3 1.77 16.17 -23.63
C SER A 3 0.69 16.50 -22.61
N THR A 4 -0.44 15.81 -22.66
CA THR A 4 -1.47 15.88 -21.63
C THR A 4 -0.81 15.42 -20.33
N GLN A 5 -0.41 16.37 -19.49
CA GLN A 5 0.17 16.09 -18.18
C GLN A 5 -0.96 15.46 -17.35
N ALA A 6 -0.95 14.13 -17.23
CA ALA A 6 -1.90 13.41 -16.39
C ALA A 6 -1.83 14.01 -14.98
N ALA A 7 -2.99 14.26 -14.38
CA ALA A 7 -3.07 14.79 -13.02
C ALA A 7 -2.27 13.88 -12.09
N ASP A 8 -1.39 14.48 -11.28
CA ASP A 8 -0.48 13.73 -10.42
C ASP A 8 -1.28 12.96 -9.36
N PRO A 9 -1.26 11.61 -9.38
CA PRO A 9 -2.07 10.78 -8.48
C PRO A 9 -1.64 10.91 -7.01
N PHE A 10 -0.44 11.46 -6.75
CA PHE A 10 0.06 11.68 -5.40
C PHE A 10 -0.90 12.52 -4.55
N PHE A 11 -1.55 13.53 -5.12
CA PHE A 11 -2.43 14.42 -4.35
C PHE A 11 -3.76 13.76 -3.98
N SER A 12 -4.27 12.86 -4.81
CA SER A 12 -5.46 12.06 -4.49
C SER A 12 -5.16 11.10 -3.35
N LEU A 13 -4.04 10.37 -3.46
CA LEU A 13 -3.61 9.44 -2.41
C LEU A 13 -3.30 10.17 -1.11
N LYS A 14 -2.69 11.36 -1.18
CA LYS A 14 -2.47 12.23 -0.01
C LYS A 14 -3.78 12.53 0.72
N ALA A 15 -4.83 12.93 0.00
CA ALA A 15 -6.13 13.29 0.59
C ALA A 15 -6.82 12.08 1.23
N GLU A 16 -6.73 10.91 0.59
CA GLU A 16 -7.26 9.64 1.11
C GLU A 16 -6.55 9.21 2.39
N VAL A 17 -5.22 9.25 2.39
CA VAL A 17 -4.35 8.96 3.52
C VAL A 17 -4.64 9.90 4.69
N GLU A 18 -4.74 11.22 4.46
CA GLU A 18 -5.13 12.20 5.49
C GLU A 18 -6.52 11.93 6.07
N ALA A 19 -7.51 11.65 5.23
CA ALA A 19 -8.87 11.35 5.66
C ALA A 19 -8.92 10.08 6.51
N ALA A 20 -8.23 9.02 6.09
CA ALA A 20 -8.21 7.75 6.78
C ALA A 20 -7.57 7.84 8.19
N ILE A 21 -6.50 8.62 8.38
CA ILE A 21 -5.97 8.83 9.74
C ILE A 21 -6.93 9.64 10.59
N ASN A 22 -7.56 10.68 10.05
CA ASN A 22 -8.49 11.49 10.83
C ASN A 22 -9.66 10.63 11.29
N ASP A 23 -10.16 9.75 10.43
CA ASP A 23 -11.25 8.83 10.74
C ASP A 23 -10.86 7.83 11.85
N ILE A 24 -9.63 7.28 11.80
CA ILE A 24 -9.12 6.44 12.90
C ILE A 24 -8.96 7.23 14.20
N VAL A 25 -8.44 8.46 14.13
CA VAL A 25 -8.19 9.28 15.32
C VAL A 25 -9.50 9.71 15.99
N GLU A 26 -10.50 10.12 15.20
CA GLU A 26 -11.81 10.53 15.71
C GLU A 26 -12.66 9.32 16.13
N GLY A 27 -12.60 8.23 15.38
CA GLY A 27 -13.34 7.00 15.65
C GLY A 27 -12.73 6.10 16.73
N LEU A 28 -11.48 6.37 17.15
CA LEU A 28 -10.75 5.59 18.14
C LEU A 28 -11.58 5.21 19.39
N PRO A 29 -12.46 6.05 19.98
CA PRO A 29 -13.27 5.69 21.15
C PRO A 29 -14.31 4.60 20.89
N GLN A 30 -14.71 4.38 19.64
CA GLN A 30 -15.87 3.56 19.28
C GLN A 30 -15.51 2.36 18.39
N LEU A 31 -14.35 2.40 17.72
CA LEU A 31 -13.88 1.29 16.89
C LEU A 31 -13.40 0.09 17.72
N THR A 32 -13.66 -1.11 17.20
CA THR A 32 -13.11 -2.34 17.76
C THR A 32 -11.60 -2.42 17.52
N PRO A 33 -10.83 -3.12 18.37
CA PRO A 33 -9.39 -3.27 18.19
C PRO A 33 -8.98 -3.91 16.86
N ARG A 34 -9.87 -4.69 16.24
CA ARG A 34 -9.64 -5.33 14.94
C ARG A 34 -9.75 -4.34 13.79
N GLU A 35 -10.80 -3.50 13.79
CA GLU A 35 -11.00 -2.46 12.78
C GLU A 35 -9.86 -1.44 12.77
N VAL A 36 -9.37 -1.05 13.96
CA VAL A 36 -8.21 -0.16 14.08
C VAL A 36 -6.96 -0.80 13.45
N THR A 37 -6.75 -2.09 13.68
CA THR A 37 -5.58 -2.81 13.15
C THR A 37 -5.64 -2.93 11.62
N GLU A 38 -6.81 -3.30 11.07
CA GLU A 38 -6.99 -3.43 9.62
C GLU A 38 -6.86 -2.07 8.91
N ALA A 39 -7.46 -1.02 9.46
CA ALA A 39 -7.35 0.33 8.92
C ALA A 39 -5.89 0.86 9.00
N MET A 40 -5.18 0.56 10.08
CA MET A 40 -3.76 0.89 10.20
C MET A 40 -2.87 0.17 9.17
N GLU A 41 -3.14 -1.10 8.87
CA GLU A 41 -2.39 -1.85 7.85
C GLU A 41 -2.60 -1.27 6.45
N ARG A 42 -3.84 -0.90 6.11
CA ARG A 42 -4.14 -0.24 4.83
C ARG A 42 -3.40 1.08 4.68
N ILE A 43 -3.51 1.96 5.68
CA ILE A 43 -2.83 3.27 5.67
C ILE A 43 -1.31 3.10 5.60
N LYS A 44 -0.75 2.11 6.29
CA LYS A 44 0.67 1.81 6.23
C LYS A 44 1.12 1.46 4.80
N TRP A 45 0.36 0.60 4.13
CA TRP A 45 0.63 0.22 2.75
C TRP A 45 0.56 1.43 1.80
N ASP A 46 -0.46 2.29 1.95
CA ASP A 46 -0.58 3.52 1.15
C ASP A 46 0.62 4.45 1.34
N ILE A 47 1.10 4.62 2.58
CA ILE A 47 2.30 5.42 2.89
C ILE A 47 3.55 4.82 2.24
N GLU A 48 3.71 3.49 2.25
CA GLU A 48 4.82 2.79 1.58
C GLU A 48 4.78 3.01 0.06
N MET A 49 3.60 2.95 -0.55
CA MET A 49 3.43 3.25 -1.98
C MET A 49 3.76 4.72 -2.31
N MET A 50 3.42 5.65 -1.43
CA MET A 50 3.83 7.06 -1.58
C MET A 50 5.35 7.21 -1.50
N GLU A 51 6.03 6.50 -0.59
CA GLU A 51 7.49 6.50 -0.46
C GLU A 51 8.17 5.97 -1.72
N ASP A 52 7.73 4.81 -2.23
CA ASP A 52 8.22 4.22 -3.48
C ASP A 52 8.01 5.15 -4.69
N SER A 53 6.88 5.86 -4.72
CA SER A 53 6.59 6.82 -5.78
C SER A 53 7.58 8.01 -5.77
N ILE A 54 7.96 8.48 -4.58
CA ILE A 54 8.93 9.56 -4.41
C ILE A 54 10.31 9.10 -4.87
N ASP A 55 10.74 7.89 -4.52
CA ASP A 55 12.04 7.35 -4.91
C ASP A 55 12.16 7.14 -6.42
N ARG A 56 11.06 6.76 -7.08
CA ARG A 56 10.99 6.68 -8.55
C ARG A 56 11.11 8.05 -9.21
N VAL A 57 10.46 9.07 -8.65
CA VAL A 57 10.57 10.45 -9.14
C VAL A 57 11.99 10.99 -8.96
N MET A 58 12.62 10.71 -7.81
CA MET A 58 14.01 11.11 -7.54
C MET A 58 15.01 10.44 -8.49
N SER A 59 14.74 9.19 -8.87
CA SER A 59 15.60 8.43 -9.79
C SER A 59 15.55 8.95 -11.23
N ASN A 60 14.47 9.64 -11.65
CA ASN A 60 14.39 10.23 -12.99
C ASN A 60 13.61 11.57 -13.03
N PRO A 61 14.15 12.66 -12.46
CA PRO A 61 13.41 13.92 -12.28
C PRO A 61 13.00 14.59 -13.59
N SER A 62 13.82 14.45 -14.65
CA SER A 62 13.57 15.05 -15.97
C SER A 62 12.35 14.46 -16.67
N LYS A 63 11.97 13.22 -16.34
CA LYS A 63 10.79 12.55 -16.90
C LYS A 63 9.47 13.07 -16.30
N PHE A 64 9.49 13.49 -15.05
CA PHE A 64 8.27 13.85 -14.29
C PHE A 64 8.05 15.36 -14.18
N GLY A 65 9.08 16.19 -14.37
CA GLY A 65 8.94 17.65 -14.33
C GLY A 65 8.54 18.19 -12.96
N ILE A 66 8.87 17.47 -11.89
CA ILE A 66 8.57 17.84 -10.50
C ILE A 66 9.78 18.59 -9.92
N SER A 67 9.55 19.74 -9.26
CA SER A 67 10.63 20.52 -8.61
C SER A 67 11.21 19.78 -7.41
N GLY A 68 12.50 19.98 -7.11
CA GLY A 68 13.14 19.43 -5.92
C GLY A 68 12.45 19.86 -4.61
N ASP A 69 11.94 21.10 -4.56
CA ASP A 69 11.16 21.58 -3.40
C ASP A 69 9.84 20.82 -3.22
N GLU A 70 9.25 20.37 -4.32
CA GLU A 70 8.01 19.59 -4.28
C GLU A 70 8.29 18.16 -3.79
N ILE A 71 9.38 17.53 -4.24
CA ILE A 71 9.84 16.23 -3.74
C ILE A 71 10.06 16.28 -2.23
N GLU A 72 10.71 17.35 -1.73
CA GLU A 72 10.94 17.52 -0.30
C GLU A 72 9.63 17.68 0.49
N ARG A 73 8.66 18.44 -0.03
CA ARG A 73 7.32 18.54 0.58
C ARG A 73 6.62 17.18 0.66
N ARG A 74 6.74 16.34 -0.37
CA ARG A 74 6.17 14.98 -0.37
C ARG A 74 6.82 14.10 0.69
N ARG A 75 8.15 14.17 0.83
CA ARG A 75 8.89 13.43 1.86
C ARG A 75 8.51 13.87 3.28
N ILE A 76 8.40 15.18 3.52
CA ILE A 76 7.96 15.71 4.81
C ILE A 76 6.55 15.20 5.15
N PHE A 77 5.65 15.18 4.16
CA PHE A 77 4.29 14.66 4.34
C PHE A 77 4.29 13.18 4.74
N VAL A 78 4.96 12.32 3.96
CA VAL A 78 5.05 10.86 4.23
C VAL A 78 5.64 10.59 5.63
N ASN A 79 6.71 11.30 6.00
CA ASN A 79 7.31 11.17 7.32
C ASN A 79 6.36 11.61 8.45
N SER A 80 5.64 12.72 8.25
CA SER A 80 4.65 13.21 9.23
C SER A 80 3.52 12.20 9.43
N MET A 81 3.09 11.56 8.35
CA MET A 81 2.05 10.54 8.37
C MET A 81 2.50 9.27 9.12
N LYS A 82 3.73 8.83 8.87
CA LYS A 82 4.36 7.71 9.58
C LYS A 82 4.45 7.97 11.09
N SER A 83 4.83 9.17 11.51
CA SER A 83 4.86 9.55 12.93
C SER A 83 3.47 9.55 13.57
N LYS A 84 2.43 10.02 12.87
CA LYS A 84 1.04 9.96 13.35
C LYS A 84 0.59 8.50 13.51
N LEU A 85 0.91 7.63 12.55
CA LEU A 85 0.57 6.21 12.62
C LEU A 85 1.21 5.52 13.83
N SER A 86 2.50 5.79 14.12
CA SER A 86 3.18 5.27 15.32
C SER A 86 2.57 5.80 16.63
N SER A 87 2.05 7.03 16.62
CA SER A 87 1.36 7.62 17.77
C SER A 87 -0.02 6.98 18.01
N ILE A 88 -0.70 6.55 16.95
CA ILE A 88 -1.96 5.80 17.05
C ILE A 88 -1.70 4.38 17.55
N GLN A 89 -0.65 3.73 17.04
CA GLN A 89 -0.24 2.39 17.44
C GLN A 89 0.07 2.27 18.93
N SER A 90 0.76 3.27 19.49
CA SER A 90 1.06 3.34 20.93
C SER A 90 -0.21 3.51 21.76
N LYS A 91 -1.13 4.39 21.35
CA LYS A 91 -2.43 4.59 22.02
C LYS A 91 -3.34 3.35 21.97
N ASP A 92 -3.34 2.62 20.85
CA ASP A 92 -4.07 1.35 20.73
C ASP A 92 -3.46 0.27 21.65
N SER A 93 -2.13 0.21 21.74
CA SER A 93 -1.43 -0.72 22.62
C SER A 93 -1.70 -0.45 24.11
N GLU A 94 -1.74 0.83 24.50
CA GLU A 94 -2.14 1.25 25.86
C GLU A 94 -3.59 0.87 26.17
N ARG A 95 -4.52 1.05 25.22
CA ARG A 95 -5.92 0.61 25.36
C ARG A 95 -6.05 -0.90 25.54
N LYS A 96 -5.31 -1.69 24.76
CA LYS A 96 -5.25 -3.15 24.89
C LYS A 96 -4.71 -3.57 26.27
N SER A 97 -3.69 -2.87 26.79
CA SER A 97 -3.11 -3.16 28.11
C SER A 97 -4.05 -2.79 29.28
N ALA A 98 -4.79 -1.69 29.18
CA ALA A 98 -5.78 -1.29 30.18
C ALA A 98 -6.93 -2.31 30.29
N ASN A 99 -7.35 -2.93 29.18
CA ASN A 99 -8.42 -3.93 29.17
C ASN A 99 -7.95 -5.31 29.74
N VAL A 100 -6.66 -5.64 29.63
CA VAL A 100 -6.08 -6.88 30.21
C VAL A 100 -5.79 -6.75 31.71
N THR A 101 -5.57 -5.54 32.22
CA THR A 101 -5.20 -5.30 33.64
C THR A 101 -6.42 -5.12 34.57
N GLY A 102 -7.65 -5.26 34.05
CA GLY A 102 -8.88 -5.30 34.87
C GLY A 102 -9.01 -6.56 35.74
N ASN A 103 -8.10 -7.52 35.60
CA ASN A 103 -8.07 -8.77 36.37
C ASN A 103 -7.19 -8.70 37.64
N GLY A 104 -6.95 -7.49 38.15
CA GLY A 104 -6.37 -7.29 39.47
C GLY A 104 -7.42 -7.55 40.55
N ILE A 105 -7.56 -8.81 40.97
CA ILE A 105 -8.19 -9.17 42.25
C ILE A 105 -7.40 -8.45 43.35
N ALA A 106 -7.81 -7.23 43.67
CA ALA A 106 -7.35 -6.50 44.84
C ALA A 106 -8.01 -7.16 46.05
N ASN A 107 -7.34 -8.22 46.50
CA ASN A 107 -7.54 -8.91 47.76
C ASN A 107 -7.46 -7.88 48.90
N SER A 108 -8.59 -7.27 49.25
CA SER A 108 -8.74 -6.41 50.42
C SER A 108 -8.82 -7.29 51.66
N ARG A 109 -7.69 -7.92 52.00
CA ARG A 109 -7.49 -8.67 53.24
C ARG A 109 -6.43 -7.95 54.04
N SER A 110 -6.74 -7.68 55.31
CA SER A 110 -5.98 -6.93 56.34
C SER A 110 -6.42 -5.46 56.42
N THR A 111 -6.86 -4.91 57.57
CA THR A 111 -6.58 -5.18 58.98
C THR A 111 -7.75 -4.65 59.83
N ALA A 112 -8.44 -5.52 60.58
CA ALA A 112 -9.36 -5.12 61.65
C ALA A 112 -9.55 -6.22 62.71
N SER A 113 -8.58 -7.12 62.84
CA SER A 113 -8.41 -7.94 64.03
C SER A 113 -7.69 -7.07 65.06
N ASP A 114 -8.38 -6.71 66.16
CA ASP A 114 -7.79 -6.52 67.51
C ASP A 114 -8.63 -5.65 68.47
N GLN A 115 -9.87 -5.27 68.13
CA GLN A 115 -10.68 -4.51 69.09
C GLN A 115 -12.19 -4.73 68.96
N ARG A 116 -12.71 -5.95 69.24
CA ARG A 116 -14.16 -6.18 69.50
C ARG A 116 -14.51 -7.56 70.08
N GLU A 117 -13.71 -8.01 71.04
CA GLU A 117 -13.92 -9.18 71.92
C GLU A 117 -14.84 -8.87 73.12
N ALA A 118 -15.91 -8.06 72.94
CA ALA A 118 -16.76 -7.65 74.08
C ALA A 118 -18.27 -7.48 73.78
N LEU A 119 -18.81 -8.07 72.69
CA LEU A 119 -20.25 -7.93 72.38
C LEU A 119 -20.84 -9.19 71.71
N LEU A 120 -20.64 -10.35 72.34
CA LEU A 120 -20.95 -11.70 71.84
C LEU A 120 -22.37 -12.17 72.24
N GLY A 121 -23.41 -11.48 71.77
CA GLY A 121 -24.81 -11.84 72.08
C GLY A 121 -25.68 -12.27 70.90
N ASN A 122 -25.55 -11.63 69.72
CA ASN A 122 -26.47 -11.79 68.58
C ASN A 122 -25.77 -11.87 67.21
N ARG A 123 -24.44 -12.05 67.19
CA ARG A 123 -23.60 -11.73 66.02
C ARG A 123 -23.51 -12.86 64.97
N ASP A 124 -23.86 -14.09 65.32
CA ASP A 124 -23.75 -15.23 64.40
C ASP A 124 -24.92 -15.30 63.41
N GLN A 125 -26.11 -14.88 63.83
CA GLN A 125 -27.30 -14.85 62.97
C GLN A 125 -27.25 -13.69 61.95
N GLU A 126 -26.64 -12.57 62.34
CA GLU A 126 -26.44 -11.39 61.49
C GLU A 126 -25.31 -11.61 60.48
N LYS A 127 -24.22 -12.29 60.89
CA LYS A 127 -23.16 -12.76 59.98
C LYS A 127 -23.66 -13.78 58.97
N ALA A 128 -24.47 -14.75 59.38
CA ALA A 128 -25.04 -15.75 58.47
C ALA A 128 -25.97 -15.11 57.43
N LYS A 129 -26.79 -14.12 57.82
CA LYS A 129 -27.61 -13.34 56.89
C LYS A 129 -26.77 -12.49 55.94
N GLN A 130 -25.71 -11.86 56.44
CA GLN A 130 -24.82 -11.06 55.60
C GLN A 130 -24.04 -11.93 54.61
N GLN A 131 -23.64 -13.14 55.01
CA GLN A 131 -22.99 -14.10 54.14
C GLN A 131 -23.93 -14.65 53.07
N ALA A 132 -25.18 -14.97 53.43
CA ALA A 132 -26.20 -15.38 52.46
C ALA A 132 -26.52 -14.27 51.44
N ALA A 133 -26.60 -13.00 51.87
CA ALA A 133 -26.81 -11.87 50.97
C ALA A 133 -25.62 -11.62 50.02
N LEU A 134 -24.39 -11.89 50.47
CA LEU A 134 -23.19 -11.81 49.62
C LEU A 134 -23.11 -12.98 48.62
N GLU A 135 -23.55 -14.17 49.02
CA GLU A 135 -23.63 -15.34 48.13
C GLU A 135 -24.68 -15.11 47.03
N GLU A 136 -25.84 -14.55 47.37
CA GLU A 136 -26.89 -14.16 46.41
C GLU A 136 -26.41 -13.08 45.42
N ASP A 137 -25.70 -12.06 45.89
CA ASP A 137 -25.13 -11.01 45.04
C ASP A 137 -24.05 -11.56 44.09
N ASN A 138 -23.24 -12.51 44.57
CA ASN A 138 -22.23 -13.18 43.76
C ASN A 138 -22.85 -14.11 42.70
N GLU A 139 -23.92 -14.85 43.03
CA GLU A 139 -24.65 -15.66 42.05
C GLU A 139 -25.30 -14.79 40.96
N ASN A 140 -25.97 -13.70 41.36
CA ASN A 140 -26.55 -12.75 40.42
C ASN A 140 -25.47 -12.10 39.53
N PHE A 141 -24.31 -11.77 40.09
CA PHE A 141 -23.18 -11.24 39.33
C PHE A 141 -22.64 -12.25 38.32
N ILE A 142 -22.46 -13.52 38.73
CA ILE A 142 -22.02 -14.61 37.85
C ILE A 142 -23.02 -14.85 36.72
N GLU A 143 -24.32 -14.86 37.02
CA GLU A 143 -25.37 -15.04 36.01
C GLU A 143 -25.38 -13.89 35.00
N ASN A 144 -25.26 -12.64 35.46
CA ASN A 144 -25.25 -11.47 34.60
C ASN A 144 -23.99 -11.42 33.71
N GLU A 145 -22.83 -11.80 34.25
CA GLU A 145 -21.59 -11.96 33.47
C GLU A 145 -21.70 -13.10 32.44
N ASN A 146 -22.31 -14.23 32.80
CA ASN A 146 -22.53 -15.33 31.86
C ASN A 146 -23.44 -14.91 30.70
N LEU A 147 -24.51 -14.16 30.99
CA LEU A 147 -25.40 -13.62 29.97
C LEU A 147 -24.68 -12.62 29.06
N ARG A 148 -23.86 -11.74 29.64
CA ARG A 148 -23.03 -10.80 28.87
C ARG A 148 -22.04 -11.52 27.95
N ARG A 149 -21.37 -12.57 28.44
CA ARG A 149 -20.44 -13.39 27.65
C ARG A 149 -21.15 -14.12 26.52
N ALA A 150 -22.36 -14.63 26.76
CA ALA A 150 -23.17 -15.27 25.74
C ALA A 150 -23.54 -14.30 24.61
N LEU A 151 -23.87 -13.05 24.95
CA LEU A 151 -24.15 -12.01 23.95
C LEU A 151 -22.92 -11.69 23.10
N ILE A 152 -21.74 -11.54 23.75
CA ILE A 152 -20.49 -11.27 23.05
C ILE A 152 -20.09 -12.43 22.13
N MET A 153 -20.22 -13.68 22.58
CA MET A 153 -19.95 -14.85 21.74
C MET A 153 -20.86 -14.90 20.52
N ARG A 154 -22.15 -14.58 20.70
CA ARG A 154 -23.11 -14.54 19.60
C ARG A 154 -22.77 -13.47 18.56
N GLU A 155 -22.37 -12.28 19.00
CA GLU A 155 -21.93 -11.19 18.10
C GLU A 155 -20.65 -11.57 17.35
N GLN A 156 -19.73 -12.27 18.01
CA GLN A 156 -18.52 -12.80 17.36
C GLN A 156 -18.87 -13.87 16.31
N ASP A 157 -19.76 -14.81 16.61
CA ASP A 157 -20.20 -15.83 15.64
C ASP A 157 -20.83 -15.20 14.40
N GLU A 158 -21.65 -14.17 14.57
CA GLU A 158 -22.23 -13.39 13.46
C GLU A 158 -21.13 -12.75 12.61
N SER A 159 -20.12 -12.14 13.24
CA SER A 159 -18.97 -11.56 12.53
C SER A 159 -18.09 -12.59 11.81
N LEU A 160 -18.04 -13.84 12.31
CA LEU A 160 -17.30 -14.93 11.68
C LEU A 160 -18.04 -15.47 10.45
N ASP A 161 -19.37 -15.48 10.46
CA ASP A 161 -20.17 -15.85 9.29
C ASP A 161 -19.97 -14.83 8.15
N ASP A 162 -20.02 -13.54 8.47
CA ASP A 162 -19.72 -12.46 7.52
C ASP A 162 -18.29 -12.57 6.96
N LEU A 163 -17.32 -12.92 7.81
CA LEU A 163 -15.95 -13.15 7.37
C LEU A 163 -15.85 -14.39 6.46
N SER A 164 -16.59 -15.45 6.76
CA SER A 164 -16.65 -16.66 5.92
C SER A 164 -17.20 -16.35 4.52
N LEU A 165 -18.25 -15.51 4.45
CA LEU A 165 -18.79 -15.02 3.19
C LEU A 165 -17.80 -14.13 2.44
N ALA A 166 -17.10 -13.23 3.14
CA ALA A 166 -16.06 -12.39 2.56
C ALA A 166 -14.89 -13.23 2.00
N VAL A 167 -14.42 -14.24 2.75
CA VAL A 167 -13.37 -15.16 2.30
C VAL A 167 -13.82 -15.95 1.08
N THR A 168 -15.07 -16.40 1.04
CA THR A 168 -15.63 -17.09 -0.13
C THR A 168 -15.64 -16.19 -1.37
N ARG A 169 -16.03 -14.92 -1.20
CA ARG A 169 -15.98 -13.92 -2.27
C ARG A 169 -14.56 -13.65 -2.74
N ILE A 170 -13.60 -13.51 -1.82
CA ILE A 170 -12.18 -13.34 -2.16
C ILE A 170 -11.66 -14.57 -2.91
N GLY A 171 -12.04 -15.78 -2.49
CA GLY A 171 -11.71 -17.01 -3.20
C GLY A 171 -12.22 -17.02 -4.64
N GLN A 172 -13.49 -16.62 -4.84
CA GLN A 172 -14.06 -16.47 -6.19
C GLN A 172 -13.33 -15.43 -7.02
N MET A 173 -13.05 -14.26 -6.45
CA MET A 173 -12.30 -13.19 -7.14
C MET A 173 -10.87 -13.65 -7.48
N GLY A 174 -10.22 -14.40 -6.60
CA GLY A 174 -8.90 -14.99 -6.84
C GLY A 174 -8.91 -15.99 -8.01
N LEU A 175 -9.96 -16.80 -8.15
CA LEU A 175 -10.14 -17.67 -9.31
C LEU A 175 -10.35 -16.87 -10.60
N THR A 176 -11.14 -15.80 -10.56
CA THR A 176 -11.33 -14.92 -11.70
C THR A 176 -10.03 -14.24 -12.12
N ILE A 177 -9.26 -13.70 -11.16
CA ILE A 177 -7.95 -13.10 -11.42
C ILE A 177 -7.00 -14.15 -12.02
N HIS A 178 -6.99 -15.37 -11.49
CA HIS A 178 -6.15 -16.43 -12.04
C HIS A 178 -6.50 -16.76 -13.50
N HIS A 179 -7.79 -16.81 -13.83
CA HIS A 179 -8.23 -17.00 -15.21
C HIS A 179 -7.79 -15.85 -16.11
N GLU A 180 -8.02 -14.61 -15.68
CA GLU A 180 -7.64 -13.41 -16.42
C GLU A 180 -6.12 -13.32 -16.64
N LEU A 181 -5.31 -13.66 -15.62
CA LEU A 181 -3.85 -13.72 -15.74
C LEU A 181 -3.40 -14.76 -16.77
N LYS A 182 -4.07 -15.92 -16.81
CA LYS A 182 -3.79 -16.96 -17.82
C LYS A 182 -4.18 -16.51 -19.23
N GLU A 183 -5.27 -15.76 -19.37
CA GLU A 183 -5.66 -15.15 -20.65
C GLU A 183 -4.65 -14.08 -21.09
N GLN A 184 -4.17 -13.26 -20.15
CA GLN A 184 -3.12 -12.27 -20.40
C GLN A 184 -1.77 -12.92 -20.77
N GLU A 185 -1.41 -14.05 -20.17
CA GLU A 185 -0.22 -14.83 -20.57
C GLU A 185 -0.30 -15.23 -22.05
N SER A 186 -1.45 -15.78 -22.48
CA SER A 186 -1.67 -16.12 -23.89
C SER A 186 -1.65 -14.89 -24.81
N LEU A 187 -2.19 -13.76 -24.36
CA LEU A 187 -2.17 -12.51 -25.13
C LEU A 187 -0.75 -11.95 -25.28
N ILE A 188 0.09 -12.10 -24.25
CA ILE A 188 1.49 -11.67 -24.29
C ILE A 188 2.28 -12.55 -25.27
N ASP A 189 2.03 -13.86 -25.31
CA ASP A 189 2.66 -14.76 -26.29
C ASP A 189 2.28 -14.36 -27.73
N ASP A 190 1.00 -14.08 -28.00
CA ASP A 190 0.55 -13.57 -29.30
C ASP A 190 1.20 -12.22 -29.65
N LEU A 191 1.39 -11.35 -28.67
CA LEU A 191 2.06 -10.06 -28.85
C LEU A 191 3.55 -10.23 -29.13
N HIS A 192 4.19 -11.23 -28.52
CA HIS A 192 5.59 -11.58 -28.78
C HIS A 192 5.76 -12.07 -30.22
N GLU A 193 4.89 -12.96 -30.71
CA GLU A 193 4.92 -13.43 -32.11
C GLU A 193 4.75 -12.27 -33.10
N ARG A 194 3.80 -11.35 -32.83
CA ARG A 194 3.61 -10.14 -33.65
C ARG A 194 4.82 -9.20 -33.60
N THR A 195 5.45 -9.09 -32.45
CA THR A 195 6.67 -8.28 -32.27
C THR A 195 7.81 -8.88 -33.08
N ASP A 196 8.02 -10.19 -33.04
CA ASP A 196 9.03 -10.90 -33.82
C ASP A 196 8.79 -10.72 -35.32
N TYR A 197 7.54 -10.81 -35.78
CA TYR A 197 7.18 -10.51 -37.17
C TYR A 197 7.50 -9.05 -37.54
N SER A 198 7.18 -8.09 -36.68
CA SER A 198 7.49 -6.67 -36.90
C SER A 198 8.99 -6.41 -36.94
N VAL A 199 9.78 -7.07 -36.10
CA VAL A 199 11.24 -6.97 -36.09
C VAL A 199 11.82 -7.54 -37.39
N ASN A 200 11.32 -8.69 -37.84
CA ASN A 200 11.75 -9.30 -39.11
C ASN A 200 11.42 -8.39 -40.30
N ASN A 201 10.21 -7.84 -40.38
CA ASN A 201 9.84 -6.92 -41.45
C ASN A 201 10.64 -5.60 -41.38
N MET A 202 10.90 -5.07 -40.18
CA MET A 202 11.75 -3.89 -40.02
C MET A 202 13.20 -4.19 -40.41
N SER A 203 13.69 -5.41 -40.19
CA SER A 203 15.00 -5.86 -40.67
C SER A 203 15.06 -5.94 -42.20
N ASP A 204 13.98 -6.38 -42.85
CA ASP A 204 13.86 -6.41 -44.31
C ASP A 204 13.82 -4.99 -44.89
N VAL A 205 13.08 -4.07 -44.25
CA VAL A 205 13.08 -2.64 -44.60
C VAL A 205 14.48 -2.04 -44.44
N ASN A 206 15.17 -2.33 -43.33
CA ASN A 206 16.54 -1.85 -43.12
C ASN A 206 17.51 -2.40 -44.18
N LYS A 207 17.35 -3.66 -44.58
CA LYS A 207 18.14 -4.28 -45.65
C LYS A 207 17.88 -3.59 -46.99
N LEU A 208 16.62 -3.34 -47.33
CA LEU A 208 16.23 -2.61 -48.54
C LEU A 208 16.81 -1.18 -48.55
N VAL A 209 16.73 -0.47 -47.42
CA VAL A 209 17.31 0.87 -47.27
C VAL A 209 18.83 0.82 -47.47
N SER A 210 19.51 -0.16 -46.88
CA SER A 210 20.95 -0.36 -47.05
C SER A 210 21.31 -0.64 -48.52
N GLU A 211 20.58 -1.53 -49.19
CA GLU A 211 20.77 -1.82 -50.63
C GLU A 211 20.51 -0.59 -51.50
N MET A 212 19.48 0.22 -51.21
CA MET A 212 19.19 1.45 -51.94
C MET A 212 20.27 2.52 -51.75
N LEU A 213 20.81 2.65 -50.55
CA LEU A 213 21.94 3.54 -50.27
C LEU A 213 23.19 3.10 -51.03
N GLN A 214 23.50 1.80 -51.03
CA GLN A 214 24.68 1.25 -51.70
C GLN A 214 24.57 1.36 -53.24
N ASN A 215 23.40 1.08 -53.81
CA ASN A 215 23.19 1.14 -55.26
C ASN A 215 23.22 2.57 -55.84
N ARG A 216 22.86 3.60 -55.06
CA ARG A 216 23.02 5.00 -55.51
C ARG A 216 24.46 5.51 -55.42
N GLN A 217 25.26 4.95 -54.53
CA GLN A 217 26.62 5.42 -54.30
C GLN A 217 27.55 5.02 -55.46
N GLY A 218 27.51 3.76 -55.93
CA GLY A 218 28.47 3.26 -56.92
C GLY A 218 28.46 3.97 -58.29
N ARG A 219 27.29 4.10 -58.94
CA ARG A 219 27.21 4.62 -60.32
C ARG A 219 27.41 6.13 -60.45
N ASN A 220 26.90 6.90 -59.50
CA ASN A 220 27.00 8.36 -59.53
C ASN A 220 28.38 8.83 -59.06
N GLN A 221 28.98 8.13 -58.09
CA GLN A 221 30.32 8.47 -57.59
C GLN A 221 31.40 8.16 -58.64
N LEU A 222 31.28 7.04 -59.39
CA LEU A 222 32.18 6.76 -60.51
C LEU A 222 32.06 7.79 -61.64
N CYS A 223 30.83 8.22 -61.97
CA CYS A 223 30.62 9.29 -62.96
C CYS A 223 31.26 10.62 -62.52
N LEU A 224 31.08 11.00 -61.25
CA LEU A 224 31.70 12.20 -60.67
C LEU A 224 33.23 12.14 -60.74
N ILE A 225 33.83 11.00 -60.38
CA ILE A 225 35.28 10.79 -60.47
C ILE A 225 35.78 10.95 -61.91
N CYS A 226 35.07 10.39 -62.90
CA CYS A 226 35.44 10.53 -64.32
C CYS A 226 35.36 11.99 -64.81
N ILE A 227 34.36 12.75 -64.36
CA ILE A 227 34.23 14.17 -64.72
C ILE A 227 35.36 14.99 -64.10
N LEU A 228 35.65 14.77 -62.81
CA LEU A 228 36.73 15.46 -62.09
C LEU A 228 38.10 15.17 -62.70
N THR A 229 38.40 13.91 -63.04
CA THR A 229 39.68 13.56 -63.69
C THR A 229 39.80 14.20 -65.07
N THR A 230 38.72 14.23 -65.85
CA THR A 230 38.71 14.90 -67.16
C THR A 230 38.96 16.40 -67.04
N ALA A 231 38.27 17.07 -66.10
CA ALA A 231 38.47 18.49 -65.84
C ALA A 231 39.91 18.80 -65.42
N LEU A 232 40.52 17.94 -64.59
CA LEU A 232 41.91 18.08 -64.16
C LEU A 232 42.87 17.98 -65.36
N VAL A 233 42.67 17.03 -66.27
CA VAL A 233 43.47 16.91 -67.50
C VAL A 233 43.36 18.16 -68.38
N VAL A 234 42.17 18.76 -68.48
CA VAL A 234 41.98 20.00 -69.25
C VAL A 234 42.70 21.18 -68.60
N VAL A 235 42.64 21.31 -67.28
CA VAL A 235 43.34 22.38 -66.56
C VAL A 235 44.85 22.23 -66.68
N THR A 236 45.38 21.01 -66.55
CA THR A 236 46.83 20.78 -66.68
C THR A 236 47.33 21.04 -68.09
N THR A 237 46.57 20.68 -69.13
CA THR A 237 46.94 21.00 -70.52
C THR A 237 46.87 22.50 -70.78
N LEU A 238 45.86 23.21 -70.25
CA LEU A 238 45.77 24.67 -70.34
C LEU A 238 46.95 25.36 -69.65
N ILE A 239 47.33 24.93 -68.44
CA ILE A 239 48.48 25.49 -67.72
C ILE A 239 49.78 25.26 -68.47
N PHE A 240 49.96 24.09 -69.11
CA PHE A 240 51.17 23.82 -69.89
C PHE A 240 51.20 24.55 -71.24
N LEU A 241 50.02 24.92 -71.76
CA LEU A 241 49.86 25.66 -73.02
C LEU A 241 49.89 27.19 -72.81
N LEU A 242 49.57 27.67 -71.60
CA LEU A 242 49.72 29.07 -71.21
C LEU A 242 51.18 29.27 -70.74
N PRO A 243 52.03 29.96 -71.52
CA PRO A 243 53.45 30.13 -71.20
C PRO A 243 53.70 31.01 -69.96
#